data_AF-A0A8S0FZU8-F1
#
_entry.id   AF-A0A8S0FZU8-F1
#
_cell.length_a   1.000
_cell.length_b   1.000
_cell.length_c   1.000
_cell.angle_alpha   90.00
_cell.angle_beta   90.00
_cell.angle_gamma   90.00
#
_symmetry.space_group_name_H-M   'P 1'
#
loop_
_entity.id
_entity.type
_entity.pdbx_description
1 polymer ?
#
loop_
_entity_poly.entity_id
_entity_poly.type
_entity_poly.pdbx_seq_one_letter_code
_entity_poly.pdbx_strand_id
1 'polypeptide(L)'
;MDGYAVRLADIASGQPLPVAGKSFAGQPYHGEWPAGTCIRIMTGAPVPEGCEAVVMQEQTEQTDNGVRFTAEARSGQNIRRRGEDISAGAVVFPAGTRLTTAELPVIASLGIAEVPVIRKVRVALFSTGDELQLPGQPLGDGQIYDTNRLAVHLMLEQLVPDAR
;
A
#
# COMPACT_ATOMS: atom_id res chain seq x y z
N MET A 1 4.12 -0.01 -15.46
CA MET A 1 5.10 0.81 -16.20
C MET A 1 4.36 1.59 -17.26
N ASP A 2 4.84 2.79 -17.57
CA ASP A 2 4.28 3.61 -18.65
C ASP A 2 4.86 3.15 -19.98
N GLY A 3 4.01 2.91 -20.95
CA GLY A 3 4.42 2.17 -22.14
C GLY A 3 3.27 1.82 -23.06
N TYR A 4 3.38 0.65 -23.69
CA TYR A 4 2.40 0.18 -24.67
C TYR A 4 2.02 -1.27 -24.40
N ALA A 5 0.71 -1.51 -24.32
CA ALA A 5 0.11 -2.83 -24.27
C ALA A 5 0.11 -3.43 -25.69
N VAL A 6 0.57 -4.67 -25.80
CA VAL A 6 0.84 -5.34 -27.08
C VAL A 6 0.40 -6.80 -27.05
N ARG A 7 0.19 -7.34 -28.25
CA ARG A 7 0.16 -8.79 -28.52
C ARG A 7 1.52 -9.18 -29.08
N LEU A 8 2.03 -10.34 -28.68
CA LEU A 8 3.34 -10.82 -29.12
C LEU A 8 3.37 -11.07 -30.64
N ALA A 9 2.25 -11.53 -31.21
CA ALA A 9 2.11 -11.70 -32.65
C ALA A 9 2.28 -10.39 -33.43
N ASP A 10 1.80 -9.27 -32.88
CA ASP A 10 1.90 -7.96 -33.54
C ASP A 10 3.35 -7.44 -33.51
N ILE A 11 4.08 -7.66 -32.41
CA ILE A 11 5.52 -7.32 -32.31
C ILE A 11 6.37 -8.18 -33.24
N ALA A 12 6.05 -9.47 -33.39
CA ALA A 12 6.82 -10.38 -34.23
C ALA A 12 6.87 -9.96 -35.71
N SER A 13 5.93 -9.13 -36.16
CA SER A 13 5.95 -8.54 -37.51
C SER A 13 7.13 -7.58 -37.77
N GLY A 14 7.73 -7.01 -36.71
CA GLY A 14 8.79 -6.01 -36.78
C GLY A 14 8.37 -4.65 -37.33
N GLN A 15 7.09 -4.48 -37.70
CA GLN A 15 6.55 -3.22 -38.21
C GLN A 15 6.20 -2.28 -37.05
N PRO A 16 6.32 -0.95 -37.23
CA PRO A 16 5.78 0.01 -36.27
C PRO A 16 4.27 -0.21 -36.08
N LEU A 17 3.81 -0.25 -34.83
CA LEU A 17 2.41 -0.45 -34.50
C LEU A 17 1.73 0.92 -34.24
N PRO A 18 0.68 1.30 -35.00
CA PRO A 18 -0.12 2.46 -34.68
C PRO A 18 -0.74 2.36 -33.28
N VAL A 19 -0.97 3.51 -32.64
CA VAL A 19 -1.62 3.56 -31.33
C VAL A 19 -3.14 3.64 -31.53
N ALA A 20 -3.86 2.55 -31.26
CA ALA A 20 -5.31 2.49 -31.43
C ALA A 20 -6.10 3.15 -30.29
N GLY A 21 -5.45 3.40 -29.15
CA GLY A 21 -6.10 3.96 -27.98
C GLY A 21 -5.18 4.17 -26.80
N LYS A 22 -5.79 4.58 -25.68
CA LYS A 22 -5.09 4.82 -24.41
C LYS A 22 -5.86 4.20 -23.25
N SER A 23 -5.15 3.61 -22.29
CA SER A 23 -5.67 3.09 -21.02
C SER A 23 -4.97 3.79 -19.86
N PHE A 24 -5.75 4.45 -19.00
CA PHE A 24 -5.26 5.19 -17.83
C PHE A 24 -5.85 4.62 -16.52
N ALA A 25 -5.23 4.95 -15.40
CA ALA A 25 -5.79 4.62 -14.08
C ALA A 25 -7.19 5.25 -13.94
N GLY A 26 -8.20 4.44 -13.65
CA GLY A 26 -9.60 4.86 -13.57
C GLY A 26 -10.31 5.07 -14.91
N GLN A 27 -9.61 4.95 -16.05
CA GLN A 27 -10.19 5.07 -17.40
C GLN A 27 -9.62 3.97 -18.31
N PRO A 28 -10.13 2.73 -18.18
CA PRO A 28 -9.66 1.61 -18.98
C PRO A 28 -10.03 1.78 -20.45
N TYR A 29 -9.22 1.22 -21.35
CA TYR A 29 -9.57 1.16 -22.76
C TYR A 29 -10.62 0.08 -23.03
N HIS A 30 -11.77 0.48 -23.60
CA HIS A 30 -12.88 -0.41 -23.97
C HIS A 30 -13.23 -0.38 -25.46
N GLY A 31 -12.44 0.33 -26.28
CA GLY A 31 -12.64 0.37 -27.72
C GLY A 31 -12.21 -0.94 -28.40
N GLU A 32 -12.53 -1.06 -29.68
CA GLU A 32 -11.98 -2.13 -30.51
C GLU A 32 -10.45 -2.02 -30.56
N TRP A 33 -9.75 -3.13 -30.38
CA TRP A 33 -8.29 -3.17 -30.49
C TRP A 33 -7.88 -3.94 -31.76
N PRO A 34 -7.68 -3.25 -32.91
CA PRO A 34 -7.35 -3.90 -34.18
C PRO A 34 -6.04 -4.70 -34.11
N ALA A 35 -5.92 -5.73 -34.93
CA ALA A 35 -4.65 -6.44 -35.12
C ALA A 35 -3.59 -5.49 -35.71
N GLY A 36 -2.32 -5.70 -35.36
CA GLY A 36 -1.22 -4.84 -35.80
C GLY A 36 -1.22 -3.45 -35.17
N THR A 37 -1.87 -3.25 -34.02
CA THR A 37 -1.88 -1.97 -33.29
C THR A 37 -1.54 -2.16 -31.81
N CYS A 38 -1.11 -1.09 -31.14
CA CYS A 38 -0.82 -1.09 -29.71
C CYS A 38 -1.72 -0.11 -28.95
N ILE A 39 -1.83 -0.30 -27.64
CA ILE A 39 -2.57 0.61 -26.75
C ILE A 39 -1.58 1.31 -25.85
N ARG A 40 -1.58 2.65 -25.85
CA ARG A 40 -0.80 3.42 -24.88
C ARG A 40 -1.34 3.12 -23.48
N ILE A 41 -0.49 2.74 -22.56
CA ILE A 41 -0.90 2.38 -21.19
C ILE A 41 0.00 3.06 -20.17
N MET A 42 -0.61 3.54 -19.09
CA MET A 42 0.13 4.11 -17.96
C MET A 42 0.12 3.16 -16.77
N THR A 43 1.05 3.35 -15.85
CA THR A 43 1.21 2.53 -14.65
C THR A 43 -0.06 2.54 -13.81
N GLY A 44 -0.50 1.34 -13.40
CA GLY A 44 -1.73 1.15 -12.61
C GLY A 44 -3.01 1.08 -13.45
N ALA A 45 -2.95 1.30 -14.76
CA ALA A 45 -4.10 1.10 -15.64
C ALA A 45 -4.37 -0.40 -15.88
N PRO A 46 -5.65 -0.82 -16.00
CA PRO A 46 -5.99 -2.16 -16.46
C PRO A 46 -5.45 -2.40 -17.87
N VAL A 47 -4.85 -3.58 -18.08
CA VAL A 47 -4.46 -4.02 -19.41
C VAL A 47 -5.71 -4.34 -20.25
N PRO A 48 -5.75 -3.99 -21.54
CA PRO A 48 -6.87 -4.33 -22.43
C PRO A 48 -6.98 -5.84 -22.62
N GLU A 49 -8.18 -6.31 -22.99
CA GLU A 49 -8.42 -7.72 -23.25
C GLU A 49 -7.51 -8.26 -24.36
N GLY A 50 -6.94 -9.44 -24.14
CA GLY A 50 -5.98 -10.06 -25.07
C GLY A 50 -4.57 -9.48 -25.01
N CYS A 51 -4.26 -8.59 -24.05
CA CYS A 51 -2.90 -8.09 -23.84
C CYS A 51 -1.98 -9.20 -23.33
N GLU A 52 -0.81 -9.34 -23.96
CA GLU A 52 0.16 -10.38 -23.62
C GLU A 52 1.43 -9.81 -22.98
N ALA A 53 1.77 -8.55 -23.26
CA ALA A 53 2.89 -7.86 -22.63
C ALA A 53 2.66 -6.33 -22.59
N VAL A 54 3.40 -5.66 -21.70
CA VAL A 54 3.54 -4.19 -21.72
C VAL A 54 5.01 -3.85 -21.92
N VAL A 55 5.33 -3.14 -23.00
CA VAL A 55 6.70 -2.67 -23.28
C VAL A 55 6.85 -1.23 -22.80
N MET A 56 7.93 -0.96 -22.07
CA MET A 56 8.25 0.37 -21.56
C MET A 56 8.50 1.35 -22.70
N GLN A 57 8.06 2.60 -22.55
CA GLN A 57 8.26 3.61 -23.59
C GLN A 57 9.75 3.86 -23.91
N GLU A 58 10.62 3.65 -22.92
CA GLU A 58 12.08 3.76 -23.06
C GLU A 58 12.66 2.68 -24.00
N GLN A 59 11.90 1.61 -24.27
CA GLN A 59 12.23 0.54 -25.20
C GLN A 59 11.44 0.65 -26.51
N THR A 60 11.03 1.88 -26.85
CA THR A 60 10.30 2.18 -28.08
C THR A 60 10.80 3.44 -28.74
N GLU A 61 10.59 3.53 -30.04
CA GLU A 61 10.83 4.72 -30.85
C GLU A 61 9.53 5.15 -31.52
N GLN A 62 9.19 6.42 -31.41
CA GLN A 62 8.10 6.99 -32.20
C GLN A 62 8.55 7.19 -33.65
N THR A 63 7.73 6.74 -34.57
CA THR A 63 7.92 6.89 -36.01
C THR A 63 6.66 7.50 -36.63
N ASP A 64 6.76 8.00 -37.85
CA ASP A 64 5.61 8.58 -38.57
C ASP A 64 4.44 7.59 -38.74
N ASN A 65 4.73 6.28 -38.76
CA ASN A 65 3.76 5.21 -38.98
C ASN A 65 3.31 4.52 -37.68
N GLY A 66 3.79 4.96 -36.51
CA GLY A 66 3.45 4.36 -35.22
C GLY A 66 4.67 4.11 -34.34
N VAL A 67 4.53 3.17 -33.40
CA VAL A 67 5.54 2.87 -32.37
C VAL A 67 6.37 1.66 -32.80
N ARG A 68 7.68 1.86 -32.95
CA ARG A 68 8.65 0.79 -33.15
C ARG A 68 9.13 0.29 -31.79
N PHE A 69 9.17 -1.03 -31.61
CA PHE A 69 9.65 -1.67 -30.38
C PHE A 69 11.11 -2.09 -30.59
N THR A 70 12.01 -1.62 -29.73
CA THR A 70 13.47 -1.83 -29.88
C THR A 70 14.01 -2.98 -29.06
N ALA A 71 13.20 -3.55 -28.16
CA ALA A 71 13.53 -4.71 -27.36
C ALA A 71 12.50 -5.83 -27.58
N GLU A 72 12.94 -7.08 -27.41
CA GLU A 72 12.05 -8.24 -27.43
C GLU A 72 11.07 -8.19 -26.24
N ALA A 73 9.78 -8.42 -26.52
CA ALA A 73 8.75 -8.52 -25.51
C ALA A 73 8.54 -9.98 -25.09
N ARG A 74 8.49 -10.24 -23.78
CA ARG A 74 8.20 -11.57 -23.23
C ARG A 74 6.74 -11.66 -22.77
N SER A 75 6.14 -12.84 -22.87
CA SER A 75 4.78 -13.07 -22.35
C SER A 75 4.69 -12.73 -20.86
N GLY A 76 3.68 -11.95 -20.49
CA GLY A 76 3.45 -11.46 -19.13
C GLY A 76 4.36 -10.32 -18.69
N GLN A 77 5.29 -9.85 -19.52
CA GLN A 77 6.22 -8.79 -19.16
C GLN A 77 5.47 -7.52 -18.73
N ASN A 78 5.85 -6.98 -17.57
CA ASN A 78 5.29 -5.76 -16.96
C ASN A 78 3.76 -5.80 -16.74
N ILE A 79 3.14 -6.99 -16.72
CA ILE A 79 1.73 -7.17 -16.36
C ILE A 79 1.66 -7.64 -14.91
N ARG A 80 1.06 -6.81 -14.05
CA ARG A 80 0.69 -7.17 -12.69
C ARG A 80 -0.65 -7.91 -12.70
N ARG A 81 -0.68 -9.15 -12.24
CA ARG A 81 -1.86 -10.03 -12.29
C ARG A 81 -2.77 -9.79 -11.09
N ARG A 82 -4.07 -10.02 -11.30
CA ARG A 82 -5.08 -9.92 -10.24
C ARG A 82 -4.72 -10.87 -9.10
N GLY A 83 -4.55 -10.32 -7.89
CA GLY A 83 -4.30 -11.08 -6.67
C GLY A 83 -2.87 -11.61 -6.52
N GLU A 84 -1.90 -11.11 -7.31
CA GLU A 84 -0.50 -11.54 -7.19
C GLU A 84 0.16 -11.13 -5.87
N ASP A 85 -0.22 -9.96 -5.33
CA ASP A 85 0.26 -9.49 -4.01
C ASP A 85 -0.57 -10.13 -2.88
N ILE A 86 -1.90 -10.03 -2.98
CA ILE A 86 -2.84 -10.58 -1.99
C ILE A 86 -4.01 -11.22 -2.73
N SER A 87 -4.19 -12.52 -2.51
CA SER A 87 -5.32 -13.29 -3.04
C SER A 87 -6.56 -13.19 -2.13
N ALA A 88 -7.74 -13.15 -2.74
CA ALA A 88 -9.00 -13.15 -2.00
C ALA A 88 -9.13 -14.41 -1.14
N GLY A 89 -9.54 -14.23 0.13
CA GLY A 89 -9.66 -15.32 1.10
C GLY A 89 -8.36 -15.67 1.83
N ALA A 90 -7.22 -15.09 1.47
CA ALA A 90 -5.98 -15.25 2.22
C ALA A 90 -6.03 -14.47 3.55
N VAL A 91 -5.36 -14.99 4.58
CA VAL A 91 -5.11 -14.25 5.82
C VAL A 91 -3.98 -13.26 5.56
N VAL A 92 -4.29 -11.96 5.59
CA VAL A 92 -3.29 -10.89 5.41
C VAL A 92 -2.53 -10.62 6.70
N PHE A 93 -3.25 -10.49 7.81
CA PHE A 93 -2.67 -10.36 9.14
C PHE A 93 -3.37 -11.32 10.12
N PRO A 94 -2.61 -12.12 10.89
CA PRO A 94 -3.19 -13.02 11.88
C PRO A 94 -3.73 -12.25 13.11
N ALA A 95 -4.60 -12.91 13.87
CA ALA A 95 -5.02 -12.39 15.18
C ALA A 95 -3.81 -12.24 16.11
N GLY A 96 -3.76 -11.13 16.85
CA GLY A 96 -2.61 -10.78 17.71
C GLY A 96 -1.58 -9.86 17.05
N THR A 97 -1.70 -9.57 15.75
CA THR A 97 -0.89 -8.54 15.10
C THR A 97 -1.14 -7.17 15.72
N ARG A 98 -0.08 -6.52 16.18
CA ARG A 98 -0.13 -5.12 16.64
C ARG A 98 -0.23 -4.22 15.42
N LEU A 99 -1.35 -3.52 15.28
CA LEU A 99 -1.59 -2.63 14.14
C LEU A 99 -0.78 -1.34 14.25
N THR A 100 0.01 -1.05 13.23
CA THR A 100 0.81 0.16 13.09
C THR A 100 0.55 0.84 11.75
N THR A 101 1.35 1.86 11.42
CA THR A 101 1.32 2.51 10.11
C THR A 101 1.68 1.57 8.95
N ALA A 102 2.30 0.42 9.21
CA ALA A 102 2.57 -0.59 8.19
C ALA A 102 1.31 -1.40 7.81
N GLU A 103 0.52 -1.84 8.80
CA GLU A 103 -0.62 -2.73 8.58
C GLU A 103 -1.90 -1.98 8.20
N LEU A 104 -2.17 -0.84 8.86
CA LEU A 104 -3.43 -0.12 8.71
C LEU A 104 -3.73 0.31 7.26
N PRO A 105 -2.77 0.85 6.48
CA PRO A 105 -3.02 1.19 5.07
C PRO A 105 -3.29 -0.03 4.19
N VAL A 106 -2.70 -1.19 4.50
CA VAL A 106 -2.97 -2.44 3.78
C VAL A 106 -4.40 -2.92 4.07
N ILE A 107 -4.88 -2.80 5.31
CA ILE A 107 -6.28 -3.11 5.63
C ILE A 107 -7.23 -2.17 4.87
N ALA A 108 -6.92 -0.87 4.85
CA ALA A 108 -7.72 0.12 4.14
C ALA A 108 -7.73 -0.11 2.62
N SER A 109 -6.61 -0.55 2.03
CA SER A 109 -6.53 -0.83 0.58
C SER A 109 -7.40 -2.02 0.14
N LEU A 110 -7.79 -2.88 1.09
CA LEU A 110 -8.76 -3.97 0.89
C LEU A 110 -10.21 -3.50 1.03
N GLY A 111 -10.46 -2.22 1.31
CA GLY A 111 -11.79 -1.65 1.50
C GLY A 111 -12.41 -1.92 2.88
N ILE A 112 -11.61 -2.32 3.87
CA ILE A 112 -12.09 -2.62 5.23
C ILE A 112 -11.97 -1.36 6.09
N ALA A 113 -13.10 -0.86 6.60
CA ALA A 113 -13.16 0.37 7.39
C ALA A 113 -12.88 0.16 8.89
N GLU A 114 -13.27 -0.99 9.44
CA GLU A 114 -13.17 -1.31 10.85
C GLU A 114 -12.66 -2.74 11.04
N VAL A 115 -11.93 -2.97 12.13
CA VAL A 115 -11.42 -4.30 12.49
C VAL A 115 -11.67 -4.59 13.96
N PRO A 116 -12.00 -5.84 14.31
CA PRO A 116 -12.12 -6.25 15.71
C PRO A 116 -10.72 -6.23 16.35
N VAL A 117 -10.61 -5.56 17.50
CA VAL A 117 -9.39 -5.52 18.31
C VAL A 117 -9.68 -5.94 19.74
N ILE A 118 -8.65 -6.41 20.43
CA ILE A 118 -8.73 -6.65 21.86
C ILE A 118 -8.84 -5.28 22.55
N ARG A 119 -9.71 -5.18 23.56
CA ARG A 119 -9.81 -3.98 24.40
C ARG A 119 -8.45 -3.63 25.01
N LYS A 120 -8.26 -2.36 25.35
CA LYS A 120 -7.08 -1.91 26.10
C LYS A 120 -6.96 -2.61 27.46
N VAL A 121 -5.73 -2.82 27.92
CA VAL A 121 -5.43 -3.30 29.28
C VAL A 121 -5.82 -2.21 30.28
N ARG A 122 -6.35 -2.60 31.44
CA ARG A 122 -6.73 -1.66 32.51
C ARG A 122 -5.81 -1.90 33.70
N VAL A 123 -5.17 -0.83 34.19
CA VAL A 123 -4.20 -0.89 35.28
C VAL A 123 -4.57 0.20 36.28
N ALA A 124 -4.79 -0.17 37.54
CA ALA A 124 -4.95 0.79 38.64
C ALA A 124 -3.59 1.12 39.25
N LEU A 125 -3.31 2.40 39.52
CA LEU A 125 -2.01 2.86 40.01
C LEU A 125 -2.17 3.82 41.20
N PHE A 126 -1.46 3.54 42.29
CA PHE A 126 -1.41 4.39 43.48
C PHE A 126 -0.05 4.30 44.17
N SER A 127 0.29 5.33 44.94
CA SER A 127 1.41 5.36 45.88
C SER A 127 0.88 5.53 47.29
N THR A 128 1.65 5.11 48.28
CA THR A 128 1.34 5.28 49.70
C THR A 128 2.63 5.45 50.47
N GLY A 129 2.62 6.29 51.51
CA GLY A 129 3.77 6.64 52.32
C GLY A 129 3.59 8.05 52.89
N ASP A 130 3.78 8.22 54.19
CA ASP A 130 3.63 9.52 54.86
C ASP A 130 4.73 10.51 54.43
N GLU A 131 5.84 9.97 53.91
CA GLU A 131 6.94 10.71 53.29
C GLU A 131 6.58 11.30 51.94
N LEU A 132 5.50 10.86 51.28
CA LEU A 132 5.17 11.26 49.91
C LEU A 132 4.30 12.52 49.86
N GLN A 133 4.76 13.49 49.08
CA GLN A 133 4.08 14.78 48.88
C GLN A 133 3.72 14.99 47.40
N LEU A 134 2.59 15.65 47.14
CA LEU A 134 2.20 16.02 45.78
C LEU A 134 3.00 17.23 45.27
N PRO A 135 3.39 17.24 43.98
CA PRO A 135 3.98 18.43 43.36
C PRO A 135 3.11 19.68 43.54
N GLY A 136 3.73 20.82 43.83
CA GLY A 136 3.03 22.09 44.08
C GLY A 136 2.63 22.33 45.53
N GLN A 137 2.81 21.36 46.43
CA GLN A 137 2.69 21.53 47.87
C GLN A 137 4.08 21.66 48.51
N PRO A 138 4.25 22.45 49.60
CA PRO A 138 5.53 22.54 50.29
C PRO A 138 5.91 21.20 50.94
N LEU A 139 7.20 20.90 51.00
CA LEU A 139 7.71 19.71 51.68
C LEU A 139 7.77 19.94 53.19
N GLY A 140 7.22 19.00 53.96
CA GLY A 140 7.45 18.86 55.39
C GLY A 140 8.77 18.14 55.71
N ASP A 141 9.03 17.97 57.01
CA ASP A 141 10.23 17.26 57.48
C ASP A 141 10.20 15.78 57.04
N GLY A 142 11.32 15.30 56.47
CA GLY A 142 11.45 13.95 55.92
C GLY A 142 10.63 13.65 54.66
N GLN A 143 9.87 14.61 54.11
CA GLN A 143 9.05 14.38 52.92
C GLN A 143 9.83 14.53 51.59
N ILE A 144 9.37 13.79 50.59
CA ILE A 144 9.84 13.82 49.20
C ILE A 144 8.64 13.85 48.25
N TYR A 145 8.83 14.32 47.03
CA TYR A 145 7.75 14.28 46.02
C TYR A 145 7.58 12.88 45.45
N ASP A 146 6.32 12.47 45.23
CA ASP A 146 5.96 11.20 44.60
C ASP A 146 6.27 11.20 43.10
N THR A 147 7.47 10.73 42.74
CA THR A 147 7.94 10.68 41.34
C THR A 147 7.65 9.34 40.66
N ASN A 148 7.64 8.24 41.42
CA ASN A 148 7.46 6.89 40.87
C ASN A 148 6.08 6.72 40.23
N ARG A 149 5.02 7.20 40.89
CA ARG A 149 3.67 7.14 40.30
C ARG A 149 3.57 7.89 38.99
N LEU A 150 4.18 9.08 38.91
CA LEU A 150 4.22 9.85 37.67
C LEU A 150 4.99 9.10 36.58
N ALA A 151 6.19 8.59 36.89
CA ALA A 151 7.01 7.86 35.94
C ALA A 151 6.28 6.63 35.39
N VAL A 152 5.66 5.82 36.26
CA VAL A 152 4.90 4.62 35.85
C VAL A 152 3.65 5.00 35.05
N HIS A 153 2.92 6.05 35.47
CA HIS A 153 1.76 6.53 34.74
C HIS A 153 2.10 6.92 33.30
N LEU A 154 3.17 7.70 33.10
CA LEU A 154 3.62 8.11 31.78
C LEU A 154 4.05 6.92 30.91
N MET A 155 4.75 5.93 31.48
CA MET A 155 5.09 4.71 30.75
C MET A 155 3.85 3.91 30.35
N LEU A 156 2.85 3.82 31.23
CA LEU A 156 1.59 3.14 30.96
C LEU A 156 0.80 3.84 29.86
N GLU A 157 0.74 5.17 29.82
CA GLU A 157 0.07 5.91 28.74
C GLU A 157 0.70 5.68 27.37
N GLN A 158 2.03 5.55 27.30
CA GLN A 158 2.73 5.26 26.04
C GLN A 158 2.51 3.82 25.54
N LEU A 159 2.39 2.87 26.46
CA LEU A 159 2.18 1.45 26.14
C LEU A 159 0.70 1.12 25.89
N VAL A 160 -0.18 1.78 26.64
CA VAL A 160 -1.63 1.56 26.70
C VAL A 160 -2.32 2.92 26.92
N PRO A 161 -2.56 3.70 25.86
CA PRO A 161 -3.16 5.03 26.00
C PRO A 161 -4.54 4.88 26.66
N ASP A 162 -4.76 5.39 27.88
CA ASP A 162 -5.92 5.24 28.80
C ASP A 162 -5.62 4.52 30.16
N ALA A 163 -4.46 4.77 30.77
CA ALA A 163 -4.26 4.42 32.18
C ALA A 163 -5.11 5.36 33.06
N ARG A 164 -6.16 4.82 33.69
CA ARG A 164 -7.03 5.56 34.62
C ARG A 164 -6.70 5.25 36.07
#